data_AF-A0A661WQE9-F1
#
_entry.id   AF-A0A661WQE9-F1
#
_cell.length_a   1.000
_cell.length_b   1.000
_cell.length_c   1.000
_cell.angle_alpha   90.00
_cell.angle_beta   90.00
_cell.angle_gamma   90.00
#
_symmetry.space_group_name_H-M   'P 1'
#
loop_
_entity.id
_entity.type
_entity.pdbx_description
1 polymer ?
#
loop_
_entity_poly.entity_id
_entity_poly.type
_entity_poly.pdbx_seq_one_letter_code
_entity_poly.pdbx_strand_id
1 'polypeptide(L)' 'LQAAEEGVGTCMIGWFSEKKVKKVLNLSKSVKIDMLISMGYPENGEVRKKTRKPIEEIREYY' A
#
# COMPACT_ATOMS: atom_id res chain seq x y z
N LEU A 1 -3.88 -10.50 6.87
CA LEU A 1 -3.71 -9.78 5.58
C LEU A 1 -5.13 -9.46 5.07
N GLN A 2 -5.88 -8.65 5.82
CA GLN A 2 -7.35 -8.69 5.76
C GLN A 2 -7.93 -8.44 4.37
N ALA A 3 -7.48 -7.39 3.67
CA ALA A 3 -7.97 -7.10 2.32
C ALA A 3 -7.73 -8.28 1.36
N ALA A 4 -6.57 -8.94 1.43
CA ALA A 4 -6.29 -10.10 0.60
C ALA A 4 -7.14 -11.33 0.99
N GLU A 5 -7.45 -11.51 2.28
CA GLU A 5 -8.37 -12.54 2.76
C GLU A 5 -9.81 -12.29 2.29
N GLU A 6 -10.20 -11.03 2.17
CA GLU A 6 -11.49 -10.59 1.62
C GLU A 6 -11.52 -10.51 0.09
N GLY A 7 -10.44 -10.87 -0.60
CA GLY A 7 -10.35 -10.80 -2.07
C GLY A 7 -10.28 -9.37 -2.64
N VAL A 8 -9.99 -8.37 -1.81
CA VAL A 8 -9.84 -6.97 -2.19
C VAL A 8 -8.39 -6.68 -2.56
N GLY A 9 -8.18 -6.15 -3.76
CA GLY A 9 -6.89 -5.66 -4.22
C GLY A 9 -6.55 -4.31 -3.58
N THR A 10 -5.29 -4.12 -3.22
CA THR A 10 -4.80 -2.86 -2.62
C THR A 10 -3.48 -2.39 -3.23
N CYS A 11 -3.30 -1.08 -3.39
CA CYS A 11 -2.02 -0.48 -3.76
C CYS A 11 -1.56 0.56 -2.72
N MET A 12 -0.36 0.36 -2.20
CA MET A 12 0.32 1.28 -1.29
C MET A 12 1.04 2.38 -2.10
N ILE A 13 0.62 3.64 -1.91
CA ILE A 13 1.13 4.79 -2.65
C ILE A 13 1.89 5.70 -1.66
N GLY A 14 3.22 5.61 -1.68
CA GLY A 14 4.10 6.44 -0.87
C GLY A 14 4.48 7.79 -1.49
N TRP A 15 4.29 7.96 -2.81
CA TRP A 15 4.60 9.21 -3.50
C TRP A 15 3.32 9.90 -3.97
N PHE A 16 2.96 11.00 -3.29
CA PHE A 16 1.77 11.79 -3.57
C PHE A 16 1.92 13.23 -3.08
N SER A 17 1.03 14.12 -3.54
CA SER A 17 0.98 15.50 -3.05
C SER A 17 0.10 15.61 -1.81
N GLU A 18 0.73 15.58 -0.63
CA GLU A 18 0.02 15.68 0.65
C GLU A 18 -0.84 16.95 0.75
N LYS A 19 -0.36 18.09 0.25
CA LYS A 19 -1.13 19.34 0.21
C LYS A 19 -2.43 19.21 -0.60
N LYS A 20 -2.37 18.55 -1.76
CA LYS A 20 -3.55 18.35 -2.61
C LYS A 20 -4.54 17.38 -1.96
N VAL A 21 -4.04 16.29 -1.37
CA VAL A 21 -4.89 15.33 -0.65
C VAL A 21 -5.61 15.99 0.52
N LYS A 22 -4.89 16.76 1.35
CA LYS A 22 -5.49 17.52 2.46
C LYS A 22 -6.62 18.42 1.99
N LYS A 23 -6.43 19.10 0.85
CA LYS A 23 -7.47 19.96 0.25
C LYS A 23 -8.69 19.15 -0.20
N VAL A 24 -8.48 18.05 -0.92
CA VAL A 24 -9.56 17.21 -1.46
C VAL A 24 -10.38 16.54 -0.35
N LEU A 25 -9.71 16.07 0.70
CA LEU A 25 -10.35 15.39 1.83
C LEU A 25 -10.76 16.34 2.97
N ASN A 26 -10.62 17.65 2.78
CA ASN A 26 -10.91 18.68 3.78
C ASN A 26 -10.21 18.42 5.13
N LEU A 27 -8.95 18.00 5.10
CA LEU A 27 -8.14 17.73 6.29
C LEU A 27 -7.44 18.99 6.77
N SER A 28 -7.26 19.11 8.08
CA SER A 28 -6.47 20.20 8.67
C SER A 28 -5.00 20.11 8.25
N LYS A 29 -4.29 21.23 8.35
CA LYS A 29 -2.86 21.28 8.02
C LYS A 29 -1.99 20.43 8.96
N SER A 30 -2.43 20.23 10.20
CA SER A 30 -1.70 19.50 11.25
C SER A 30 -1.78 17.97 11.11
N VAL A 31 -2.78 17.44 10.39
CA VAL A 31 -2.85 16.00 10.09
C VAL A 31 -1.66 15.62 9.24
N LYS A 32 -0.93 14.56 9.60
CA LYS A 32 0.13 13.99 8.75
C LYS A 32 -0.46 12.83 7.95
N ILE A 33 -0.13 12.74 6.66
CA ILE A 33 -0.51 11.60 5.81
C ILE A 33 0.75 10.81 5.48
N ASP A 34 0.87 9.59 6.01
CA ASP A 34 2.06 8.76 5.77
C ASP A 34 1.99 8.02 4.42
N MET A 35 0.80 7.59 4.01
CA MET A 35 0.59 6.82 2.79
C MET A 35 -0.88 6.88 2.36
N LEU A 36 -1.12 6.68 1.06
CA LEU A 36 -2.45 6.41 0.53
C LEU A 36 -2.56 4.93 0.16
N ILE A 37 -3.72 4.33 0.44
CA ILE A 37 -4.04 2.97 0.02
C ILE A 37 -5.24 3.07 -0.92
N SER A 38 -5.06 2.72 -2.20
CA SER A 38 -6.20 2.47 -3.08
C SER A 38 -6.71 1.06 -2.84
N MET A 39 -8.03 0.87 -2.88
CA MET A 39 -8.69 -0.40 -2.63
C MET A 39 -9.77 -0.64 -3.69
N GLY A 40 -9.94 -1.88 -4.12
CA GLY A 40 -11.00 -2.25 -5.06
C GLY A 40 -10.86 -3.69 -5.56
N TYR A 41 -11.70 -4.04 -6.52
CA TYR A 41 -11.63 -5.34 -7.20
C TYR A 41 -10.85 -5.18 -8.50
N PRO A 42 -9.72 -5.89 -8.66
CA PRO A 42 -8.92 -5.78 -9.88
C PRO A 42 -9.69 -6.34 -11.08
N GLU A 43 -9.48 -5.74 -12.24
CA GLU A 43 -10.16 -6.14 -13.49
C GLU A 43 -9.81 -7.59 -13.90
N ASN A 44 -8.60 -8.03 -13.58
CA ASN A 44 -8.16 -9.40 -13.73
C ASN A 44 -7.41 -9.90 -12.48
N GLY A 45 -7.29 -11.22 -12.33
CA GLY A 45 -6.57 -11.84 -11.22
C GLY A 45 -5.05 -11.89 -11.40
N GLU A 46 -4.50 -11.20 -12.40
CA GLU A 46 -3.07 -11.31 -12.73
C GLU A 46 -2.23 -10.53 -11.73
N VAL A 47 -1.53 -11.25 -10.86
CA VAL A 47 -0.58 -10.65 -9.92
C VAL A 47 0.83 -10.89 -10.41
N ARG A 48 1.58 -9.79 -10.66
CA ARG A 48 3.01 -9.86 -10.98
C ARG A 48 3.74 -10.68 -9.90
N LYS A 49 4.59 -11.62 -10.33
CA LYS A 49 5.48 -12.36 -9.44
C LYS A 49 6.40 -11.39 -8.66
N LYS A 50 6.36 -11.48 -7.33
CA LYS A 50 7.20 -10.68 -6.45
C LYS A 50 8.66 -11.14 -6.55
N THR A 51 9.56 -10.23 -6.85
CA THR A 51 11.01 -10.45 -6.70
C THR A 51 11.37 -10.15 -5.25
N ARG A 52 11.89 -11.14 -4.52
CA ARG A 52 12.33 -11.04 -3.11
C ARG A 52 13.68 -11.73 -2.98
N LYS A 53 14.50 -11.26 -2.03
CA LYS A 53 15.72 -11.94 -1.66
C LYS A 53 15.40 -13.34 -1.08
N PRO A 54 16.30 -14.33 -1.24
CA PRO A 54 16.22 -15.60 -0.52
C PRO A 54 16.07 -15.37 0.99
N ILE A 55 15.38 -16.29 1.68
CA ILE A 55 15.09 -16.14 3.11
C ILE A 55 16.37 -16.19 3.94
N GLU A 56 17.36 -16.96 3.47
CA GLU A 56 18.69 -17.14 4.06
C GLU A 56 19.50 -15.82 4.06
N GLU A 57 19.25 -14.92 3.11
CA GLU A 57 19.92 -13.61 3.06
C GLU A 57 19.31 -12.58 4.02
N ILE A 58 18.12 -12.85 4.58
CA ILE A 58 17.37 -11.88 5.39
C ILE A 58 17.05 -12.38 6.81
N ARG A 59 17.63 -13.51 7.21
CA ARG A 59 17.38 -14.19 8.49
C ARG A 59 18.63 -14.89 8.99
N GLU A 60 18.97 -14.65 10.26
CA GLU A 60 20.02 -15.35 11.00
C GLU A 60 19.44 -15.88 12.33
N TYR A 61 19.94 -17.02 12.82
CA TYR A 61 19.58 -17.60 14.11
C TYR A 61 20.84 -17.72 14.97
N TYR A 62 20.69 -17.51 16.28
CA TYR A 62 21.76 -17.66 17.28
C TYR A 62 21.68 -19.02 17.98
#